data_AF-A0A960SNL9-F1
#
_entry.id   AF-A0A960SNL9-F1
#
_cell.length_a   1.000
_cell.length_b   1.000
_cell.length_c   1.000
_cell.angle_alpha   90.00
_cell.angle_beta   90.00
_cell.angle_gamma   90.00
#
_symmetry.space_group_name_H-M   'P 1'
#
loop_
_entity.id
_entity.type
_entity.pdbx_description
1 polymer ?
#
loop_
_entity_poly.entity_id
_entity_poly.type
_entity_poly.pdbx_seq_one_letter_code
_entity_poly.pdbx_strand_id
1 'polypeptide(L)'
;MSITDLPAVNAALNTTSTLLLLAGYRFIRRGREAQHRACMLGALLTSALFLAGYLYYHAHAGRTVFADPAWFRPIYLTILLT
;
A
#
# COMPACT_ATOMS: atom_id res chain seq x y z
N MET A 1 5.19 -17.61 -8.68
CA MET A 1 5.34 -16.43 -7.80
C MET A 1 5.73 -16.93 -6.44
N SER A 2 6.86 -16.45 -5.92
CA SER A 2 7.28 -16.71 -4.54
C SER A 2 6.65 -15.69 -3.60
N ILE A 3 6.58 -16.02 -2.31
CA ILE A 3 6.05 -15.12 -1.27
C ILE A 3 6.88 -13.82 -1.20
N THR A 4 8.15 -13.88 -1.59
CA THR A 4 9.08 -12.74 -1.69
C THR A 4 8.76 -11.74 -2.81
N ASP A 5 7.92 -12.09 -3.79
CA ASP A 5 7.53 -11.18 -4.88
C ASP A 5 6.33 -10.30 -4.49
N LEU A 6 5.52 -10.74 -3.50
CA LEU A 6 4.33 -10.02 -3.05
C LEU A 6 4.60 -8.59 -2.56
N PRO A 7 5.69 -8.28 -1.84
CA PRO A 7 5.99 -6.90 -1.44
C PRO A 7 6.12 -5.95 -2.64
N ALA A 8 6.77 -6.37 -3.74
CA ALA A 8 6.92 -5.54 -4.93
C ALA A 8 5.56 -5.33 -5.63
N VAL A 9 4.74 -6.38 -5.73
CA VAL A 9 3.37 -6.29 -6.26
C VAL A 9 2.51 -5.35 -5.42
N ASN A 10 2.58 -5.50 -4.10
CA ASN A 10 1.85 -4.66 -3.14
C ASN A 10 2.26 -3.18 -3.23
N ALA A 11 3.56 -2.90 -3.42
CA ALA A 11 4.06 -1.56 -3.65
C ALA A 11 3.55 -0.97 -4.98
N ALA A 12 3.53 -1.77 -6.05
CA ALA A 12 2.99 -1.35 -7.34
C ALA A 12 1.47 -1.05 -7.28
N LEU A 13 0.70 -1.87 -6.55
CA LEU A 13 -0.73 -1.65 -6.32
C LEU A 13 -1.00 -0.35 -5.55
N ASN A 14 -0.25 -0.06 -4.49
CA ASN A 14 -0.37 1.22 -3.75
C ASN A 14 0.03 2.43 -4.59
N THR A 15 1.10 2.30 -5.37
CA THR A 15 1.54 3.36 -6.28
C THR A 15 0.44 3.65 -7.30
N THR A 16 -0.17 2.61 -7.86
CA THR A 16 -1.28 2.73 -8.80
C THR A 16 -2.50 3.40 -8.14
N SER A 17 -2.85 3.00 -6.92
CA SER A 17 -3.94 3.63 -6.15
C SER A 17 -3.68 5.13 -5.94
N THR A 18 -2.45 5.50 -5.59
CA THR A 18 -2.04 6.90 -5.41
C THR A 18 -2.17 7.70 -6.71
N LEU A 19 -1.71 7.16 -7.84
CA LEU A 19 -1.85 7.80 -9.15
C LEU A 19 -3.32 7.97 -9.55
N LEU A 20 -4.18 6.98 -9.25
CA LEU A 20 -5.62 7.06 -9.48
C LEU A 20 -6.28 8.14 -8.63
N LEU A 21 -5.89 8.28 -7.36
CA LEU A 21 -6.38 9.35 -6.49
C LEU A 21 -5.95 10.74 -6.99
N LEU A 22 -4.68 10.90 -7.39
CA LEU A 22 -4.17 12.15 -7.97
C LEU A 22 -4.90 12.51 -9.28
N ALA A 23 -5.14 11.53 -10.15
CA ALA A 23 -5.92 11.72 -11.37
C ALA A 23 -7.38 12.08 -11.06
N GLY A 24 -8.01 11.36 -10.12
CA GLY A 24 -9.37 11.61 -9.64
C GLY A 24 -9.53 13.01 -9.06
N TYR A 25 -8.55 13.51 -8.32
CA TYR A 25 -8.51 14.87 -7.81
C TYR A 25 -8.43 15.91 -8.95
N ARG A 26 -7.61 15.66 -9.97
CA ARG A 26 -7.56 16.53 -11.16
C ARG A 26 -8.88 16.54 -11.93
N PHE A 27 -9.59 15.41 -12.00
CA PHE A 27 -10.89 15.35 -12.69
C PHE A 27 -11.99 16.09 -11.94
N ILE A 28 -12.12 15.93 -10.62
CA ILE A 28 -13.14 16.66 -9.86
C ILE A 28 -12.92 18.17 -9.90
N ARG A 29 -11.65 18.61 -9.84
CA ARG A 29 -11.29 20.03 -10.01
C ARG A 29 -11.64 20.61 -11.38
N ARG A 30 -11.86 19.77 -12.38
CA ARG A 30 -12.29 20.16 -13.74
C ARG A 30 -13.80 19.95 -13.97
N GLY A 31 -14.58 19.66 -12.93
CA GLY A 31 -16.01 19.38 -13.04
C GLY A 31 -16.33 18.04 -13.72
N ARG A 32 -15.35 17.14 -13.84
CA ARG A 32 -15.45 15.87 -14.57
C ARG A 32 -15.82 14.73 -13.63
N GLU A 33 -17.06 14.72 -13.16
CA GLU A 33 -17.54 13.77 -12.14
C GLU A 33 -17.48 12.30 -12.57
N ALA A 34 -17.85 11.99 -13.81
CA ALA A 34 -17.82 10.61 -14.31
C ALA A 34 -16.41 10.01 -14.29
N GLN A 35 -15.40 10.79 -14.72
CA GLN A 35 -14.00 10.34 -14.69
C GLN A 35 -13.45 10.30 -13.26
N HIS A 36 -13.85 11.24 -12.40
CA HIS A 36 -13.53 11.17 -10.97
C HIS A 36 -14.04 9.86 -10.36
N ARG A 37 -15.32 9.51 -10.59
CA ARG A 37 -15.92 8.28 -10.06
C ARG A 37 -15.21 7.03 -10.57
N ALA A 38 -14.85 6.98 -11.85
CA ALA A 38 -14.07 5.88 -12.41
C ALA A 38 -12.71 5.74 -11.72
N CYS A 39 -12.00 6.85 -11.47
CA CYS A 39 -10.74 6.85 -10.72
C CYS A 39 -10.92 6.37 -9.27
N MET A 40 -11.97 6.81 -8.57
CA MET A 40 -12.26 6.39 -7.19
C MET A 40 -12.55 4.88 -7.10
N LEU A 41 -13.33 4.33 -8.05
CA LEU A 41 -13.57 2.88 -8.12
C LEU A 41 -12.28 2.11 -8.42
N GLY A 42 -11.45 2.58 -9.34
CA GLY A 42 -10.15 1.98 -9.61
C GLY A 42 -9.22 2.00 -8.39
N ALA A 43 -9.16 3.13 -7.67
CA ALA A 43 -8.37 3.27 -6.45
C ALA A 43 -8.86 2.30 -5.36
N LEU A 44 -10.17 2.15 -5.21
CA LEU A 44 -10.76 1.19 -4.27
C LEU A 44 -10.38 -0.26 -4.62
N LEU A 45 -10.50 -0.65 -5.89
CA LEU A 45 -10.16 -2.00 -6.34
C LEU A 45 -8.67 -2.31 -6.14
N THR A 46 -7.79 -1.38 -6.52
CA THR A 46 -6.33 -1.55 -6.35
C THR A 46 -5.94 -1.62 -4.87
N SER A 47 -6.55 -0.80 -4.01
CA SER A 47 -6.34 -0.87 -2.56
C SER A 47 -6.87 -2.17 -1.94
N ALA A 48 -8.02 -2.68 -2.40
CA ALA A 48 -8.55 -3.97 -1.95
C ALA A 48 -7.64 -5.14 -2.34
N LEU A 49 -7.12 -5.13 -3.58
CA LEU A 49 -6.12 -6.09 -4.06
C LEU A 49 -4.83 -6.02 -3.23
N PHE A 50 -4.34 -4.81 -2.95
CA PHE A 50 -3.19 -4.61 -2.07
C PHE A 50 -3.43 -5.21 -0.69
N LEU A 51 -4.59 -4.95 -0.08
CA LEU A 51 -4.91 -5.46 1.25
C LEU A 51 -4.95 -7.00 1.25
N ALA A 52 -5.57 -7.61 0.25
CA ALA A 52 -5.60 -9.07 0.13
C ALA A 52 -4.19 -9.65 -0.01
N GLY A 53 -3.35 -9.08 -0.88
CA GLY A 53 -1.95 -9.50 -1.05
C GLY A 53 -1.09 -9.26 0.19
N TYR A 54 -1.31 -8.16 0.90
CA TYR A 54 -0.64 -7.83 2.16
C TYR A 54 -0.98 -8.84 3.25
N LEU A 55 -2.27 -9.14 3.44
CA LEU A 55 -2.71 -10.13 4.41
C LEU A 55 -2.19 -11.53 4.06
N TYR A 56 -2.20 -11.90 2.77
CA TYR A 56 -1.64 -13.17 2.33
C TYR A 56 -0.15 -13.27 2.64
N TYR A 57 0.63 -12.23 2.30
CA TYR A 57 2.06 -12.16 2.63
C TYR A 57 2.26 -12.28 4.14
N HIS A 58 1.54 -11.50 4.95
CA HIS A 58 1.74 -11.47 6.39
C HIS A 58 1.33 -12.78 7.09
N ALA A 59 0.34 -13.49 6.55
CA ALA A 59 -0.06 -14.81 7.05
C ALA A 59 1.00 -15.90 6.76
N HIS A 60 1.82 -15.75 5.71
CA HIS A 60 2.78 -16.76 5.25
C HIS A 60 4.26 -16.40 5.46
N ALA A 61 4.58 -15.12 5.66
CA ALA A 61 5.96 -14.63 5.80
C ALA A 61 6.62 -14.99 7.15
N GLY A 62 5.87 -15.55 8.10
CA GLY A 62 6.38 -15.92 9.42
C GLY A 62 6.52 -14.73 10.37
N ARG A 63 7.08 -14.97 11.57
CA ARG A 63 7.28 -13.91 12.57
C ARG A 63 8.45 -13.01 12.16
N THR A 64 8.21 -11.71 12.07
CA THR A 64 9.27 -10.71 11.94
C THR A 64 9.96 -10.54 13.29
N VAL A 65 11.21 -10.99 13.38
CA VAL A 65 12.06 -10.76 14.54
C VAL A 65 12.91 -9.54 14.26
N PHE A 66 13.06 -8.66 15.27
CA PHE A 66 13.99 -7.54 15.16
C PHE A 66 15.41 -8.12 15.06
N ALA A 67 16.01 -8.02 13.87
CA ALA A 67 17.35 -8.53 13.63
C ALA A 67 18.38 -7.67 14.37
N ASP A 68 19.48 -8.30 14.79
CA ASP A 68 20.63 -7.58 15.33
C ASP A 68 21.14 -6.54 14.32
N PRO A 69 21.69 -5.40 14.79
CA PRO A 69 22.06 -5.11 16.18
C PRO A 69 20.98 -4.39 17.02
N ALA A 70 20.86 -4.79 18.29
CA ALA A 70 19.86 -4.30 19.24
C ALA A 70 19.87 -2.78 19.51
N TRP A 71 20.96 -2.05 19.20
CA TRP A 71 21.04 -0.60 19.42
C TRP A 71 20.06 0.20 18.54
N PHE A 72 19.61 -0.35 17.41
CA PHE A 72 18.65 0.30 16.53
C PHE A 72 17.20 0.18 17.03
N ARG A 73 16.94 -0.78 17.92
CA ARG A 73 15.62 -1.05 18.50
C ARG A 73 14.97 0.18 19.15
N PRO A 74 15.65 0.98 20.01
CA PRO A 74 15.05 2.19 20.58
C PRO A 74 14.64 3.20 19.52
N ILE A 75 15.45 3.42 18.48
CA ILE A 75 15.12 4.36 17.37
C ILE A 75 13.86 3.89 16.64
N TYR A 76 13.80 2.61 16.27
CA TYR A 76 12.61 2.02 15.65
C TYR A 76 11.36 2.20 16.52
N LEU A 77 11.46 1.94 17.82
CA LEU A 77 10.34 2.08 18.74
C LEU A 77 9.94 3.54 18.96
N THR A 78 10.87 4.49 18.93
CA THR A 78 10.54 5.93 18.96
C THR A 78 9.71 6.33 17.74
N ILE A 79 10.16 5.97 16.54
CA ILE A 79 9.42 6.24 15.29
C ILE A 79 8.05 5.55 15.32
N LEU A 80 7.96 4.33 15.86
CA LEU A 80 6.70 3.61 15.95
C LEU A 80 5.72 4.24 16.96
N LEU A 81 6.24 4.91 17.99
CA LEU A 81 5.44 5.51 19.06
C LEU A 81 4.97 6.94 18.72
N THR A 82 5.77 7.70 17.96
CA THR A 82 5.49 9.08 17.54
C THR A 82 4.71 9.12 16.23
#